data_AF-A0A967U318-F1
#
_entry.id   AF-A0A967U318-F1
#
_cell.length_a   1.000
_cell.length_b   1.000
_cell.length_c   1.000
_cell.angle_alpha   90.00
_cell.angle_beta   90.00
_cell.angle_gamma   90.00
#
_symmetry.space_group_name_H-M   'P 1'
#
loop_
_entity.id
_entity.type
_entity.pdbx_description
1 polymer ?
#
loop_
_entity_poly.entity_id
_entity_poly.type
_entity_poly.pdbx_seq_one_letter_code
_entity_poly.pdbx_strand_id
1 'polypeptide(L)'
;MDKEPSSGLVWVMGLCGLIACLIAAIYKPKLLLIVIPLPAFFFYGLIAEIRDPYVGPGILREAGQFYINSAYGFTVLLLISILVGLGWHY
;
A
#
# COMPACT_ATOMS: atom_id res chain seq x y z
N MET A 1 -14.18 -14.35 4.36
CA MET A 1 -13.79 -13.07 3.75
C MET A 1 -14.08 -13.15 2.27
N ASP A 2 -15.32 -12.84 1.89
CA ASP A 2 -15.78 -13.01 0.50
C ASP A 2 -15.81 -11.68 -0.26
N LYS A 3 -15.59 -10.54 0.42
CA LYS A 3 -15.67 -9.19 -0.16
C LYS A 3 -14.37 -8.39 -0.04
N GLU A 4 -13.56 -8.68 0.98
CA GLU A 4 -12.32 -7.98 1.26
C GLU A 4 -11.13 -8.56 0.48
N PRO A 5 -10.13 -7.74 0.09
CA PRO A 5 -8.90 -8.24 -0.48
C PRO A 5 -8.23 -9.26 0.45
N SER A 6 -7.80 -10.41 -0.10
CA SER A 6 -7.09 -11.41 0.70
C SER A 6 -5.77 -10.84 1.26
N SER A 7 -5.35 -11.33 2.43
CA SER A 7 -4.07 -10.93 3.02
C SER A 7 -2.91 -11.11 2.04
N GLY A 8 -2.90 -12.21 1.27
CA GLY A 8 -1.89 -12.45 0.24
C GLY A 8 -1.86 -11.34 -0.82
N LEU A 9 -3.03 -10.89 -1.29
CA LEU A 9 -3.11 -9.79 -2.26
C LEU A 9 -2.59 -8.47 -1.68
N VAL A 10 -2.91 -8.15 -0.43
CA VAL A 10 -2.39 -6.94 0.26
C VAL A 10 -0.86 -6.95 0.30
N TRP A 11 -0.25 -8.10 0.63
CA TRP A 11 1.20 -8.24 0.66
C TRP A 11 1.84 -8.15 -0.73
N VAL A 12 1.24 -8.79 -1.74
CA VAL A 12 1.74 -8.70 -3.13
C VAL A 12 1.68 -7.27 -3.63
N MET A 13 0.54 -6.58 -3.47
CA MET A 13 0.39 -5.18 -3.88
C MET A 13 1.34 -4.26 -3.10
N GLY A 14 1.52 -4.50 -1.80
CA GLY A 14 2.45 -3.78 -0.94
C GLY A 14 3.91 -3.93 -1.38
N LEU A 15 4.40 -5.16 -1.50
CA LEU A 15 5.79 -5.44 -1.87
C LEU A 15 6.11 -5.02 -3.31
N CYS A 16 5.25 -5.40 -4.27
CA CYS A 16 5.45 -5.03 -5.67
C CYS A 16 5.37 -3.51 -5.85
N GLY A 17 4.41 -2.84 -5.22
CA GLY A 17 4.29 -1.39 -5.25
C GLY A 17 5.52 -0.70 -4.65
N LEU A 18 6.01 -1.19 -3.51
CA LEU A 18 7.19 -0.65 -2.83
C LEU A 18 8.44 -0.76 -3.71
N ILE A 19 8.71 -1.96 -4.24
CA ILE A 19 9.87 -2.22 -5.11
C ILE A 19 9.76 -1.39 -6.39
N ALA A 20 8.60 -1.36 -7.04
CA ALA A 20 8.39 -0.60 -8.27
C ALA A 20 8.59 0.91 -8.03
N CYS A 21 8.06 1.47 -6.94
CA CYS A 21 8.26 2.87 -6.59
C CYS A 21 9.74 3.18 -6.30
N LEU A 22 10.42 2.32 -5.55
CA LEU A 22 11.85 2.48 -5.25
C LEU A 22 12.70 2.48 -6.52
N ILE A 23 12.52 1.47 -7.38
CA ILE A 23 13.26 1.34 -8.64
C ILE A 23 12.95 2.52 -9.57
N ALA A 24 11.68 2.93 -9.68
CA ALA A 24 11.30 4.08 -10.48
C ALA A 24 11.96 5.36 -9.95
N ALA A 25 11.94 5.60 -8.64
CA ALA A 25 12.59 6.74 -8.01
C ALA A 25 14.11 6.76 -8.24
N ILE A 26 14.79 5.61 -8.16
CA ILE A 26 16.24 5.51 -8.39
C ILE A 26 16.61 5.69 -9.87
N TYR A 27 15.93 5.02 -10.81
CA TYR A 27 16.44 4.99 -12.19
C TYR A 27 15.74 5.96 -13.13
N LYS A 28 14.44 6.21 -12.94
CA LYS A 28 13.63 7.07 -13.82
C LYS A 28 12.52 7.77 -13.02
N PRO A 29 12.81 8.80 -12.21
CA PRO A 29 11.84 9.46 -11.33
C PRO A 29 10.54 9.87 -12.02
N LYS A 30 10.59 10.23 -13.31
CA LYS A 30 9.40 10.56 -14.11
C LYS A 30 8.38 9.41 -14.21
N LEU A 31 8.81 8.16 -14.10
CA LEU A 31 7.92 6.99 -14.09
C LEU A 31 7.06 6.91 -12.82
N LEU A 32 7.44 7.59 -11.73
CA LEU A 32 6.65 7.64 -10.52
C LEU A 32 5.22 8.16 -10.76
N LEU A 33 5.03 9.07 -11.73
CA LEU A 33 3.71 9.57 -12.11
C LEU A 33 2.75 8.46 -12.58
N ILE A 34 3.29 7.37 -13.11
CA ILE A 34 2.52 6.23 -13.61
C ILE A 34 2.49 5.11 -12.56
N VAL A 35 3.60 4.91 -11.85
CA VAL A 35 3.74 3.80 -10.89
C VAL A 35 3.01 4.07 -9.59
N ILE A 36 3.02 5.31 -9.07
CA ILE A 36 2.40 5.66 -7.78
C ILE A 36 0.88 5.46 -7.76
N PRO A 37 0.10 5.91 -8.77
CA PRO A 37 -1.35 5.85 -8.71
C PRO A 37 -1.90 4.46 -8.40
N LEU A 38 -1.31 3.39 -8.94
CA LEU A 38 -1.81 2.03 -8.77
C LEU A 38 -1.81 1.55 -7.30
N PRO A 39 -0.67 1.47 -6.58
CA PRO A 39 -0.66 1.13 -5.18
C PRO A 39 -1.34 2.21 -4.32
N ALA A 40 -1.25 3.48 -4.69
CA ALA A 40 -1.90 4.56 -3.94
C ALA A 40 -3.42 4.40 -3.90
N PHE A 41 -4.07 4.16 -5.04
CA PHE A 41 -5.52 3.94 -5.10
C PHE A 41 -5.94 2.65 -4.38
N PHE A 42 -5.16 1.58 -4.53
CA PHE A 42 -5.42 0.31 -3.84
C PHE A 42 -5.42 0.49 -2.31
N PHE A 43 -4.35 1.06 -1.75
CA PHE A 43 -4.24 1.24 -0.30
C PHE A 43 -5.16 2.34 0.23
N TYR A 44 -5.45 3.38 -0.57
CA TYR A 44 -6.45 4.38 -0.22
C TYR A 44 -7.83 3.76 -0.06
N GLY A 45 -8.27 2.94 -1.03
CA GLY A 45 -9.57 2.24 -0.96
C GLY A 45 -9.64 1.31 0.26
N LEU A 46 -8.61 0.50 0.47
CA LEU A 46 -8.54 -0.41 1.61
C LEU A 46 -8.58 0.32 2.96
N ILE A 47 -7.85 1.44 3.10
CA ILE A 47 -7.89 2.25 4.32
C ILE A 47 -9.25 2.91 4.51
N ALA A 48 -9.92 3.33 3.43
CA ALA A 48 -11.27 3.89 3.50
C ALA A 48 -12.26 2.85 4.06
N GLU A 49 -12.19 1.60 3.62
CA GLU A 49 -13.03 0.51 4.14
C GLU A 49 -12.71 0.16 5.60
N ILE A 50 -11.42 0.09 5.96
CA ILE A 50 -10.98 -0.14 7.35
C ILE A 50 -11.51 0.95 8.29
N ARG A 51 -11.60 2.20 7.81
CA ARG A 51 -12.08 3.35 8.60
C ARG A 51 -13.59 3.52 8.57
N ASP A 52 -14.29 2.81 7.70
CA ASP A 52 -15.74 2.87 7.64
C ASP A 52 -16.33 2.29 8.95
N PRO A 53 -17.24 3.00 9.63
CA PRO A 53 -17.77 2.57 10.92
C PRO A 53 -18.67 1.33 10.84
N TYR A 54 -19.19 0.98 9.66
CA TYR A 54 -20.04 -0.17 9.43
C TYR A 54 -19.26 -1.38 8.90
N VAL A 55 -18.21 -1.15 8.10
CA VAL A 55 -17.40 -2.23 7.49
C VAL A 55 -16.16 -2.56 8.31
N GLY A 56 -15.45 -1.55 8.82
CA GLY A 56 -14.19 -1.69 9.56
C GLY A 56 -14.25 -2.66 10.75
N PRO A 57 -15.29 -2.61 11.62
CA PRO A 57 -15.44 -3.60 12.70
C PRO A 57 -15.60 -5.04 12.20
N GLY A 58 -16.19 -5.24 11.03
CA GLY A 58 -16.30 -6.54 10.36
C GLY A 58 -14.92 -7.03 9.89
N ILE A 59 -14.17 -6.17 9.21
CA ILE A 59 -12.80 -6.46 8.76
C ILE A 59 -11.91 -6.86 9.95
N LEU A 60 -11.97 -6.10 11.06
CA LEU A 60 -11.19 -6.42 12.26
C LEU A 60 -11.55 -7.80 12.84
N ARG A 61 -12.83 -8.17 12.87
CA ARG A 61 -13.28 -9.47 13.38
C ARG A 61 -12.88 -10.63 12.46
N GLU A 62 -12.91 -10.42 11.15
CA GLU A 62 -12.66 -11.47 10.16
C GLU A 62 -11.18 -11.65 9.80
N ALA A 63 -10.44 -10.57 9.51
CA ALA A 63 -9.03 -10.62 9.13
C ALA A 63 -8.07 -10.38 10.29
N GLY A 64 -8.54 -9.74 11.36
CA GLY A 64 -7.73 -9.45 12.53
C GLY A 64 -6.83 -8.22 12.39
N GLN A 65 -6.20 -7.88 13.50
CA GLN A 65 -5.37 -6.68 13.64
C GLN A 65 -4.13 -6.71 12.73
N PHE A 66 -3.57 -7.89 12.46
CA PHE A 66 -2.35 -8.02 11.63
C PHE A 66 -2.59 -7.52 10.20
N TYR A 67 -3.75 -7.83 9.62
CA TYR A 67 -4.15 -7.36 8.29
C TYR A 67 -4.31 -5.84 8.25
N ILE A 68 -4.97 -5.26 9.26
CA ILE A 68 -5.13 -3.81 9.35
C ILE A 68 -3.76 -3.13 9.47
N ASN A 69 -2.90 -3.67 10.33
CA ASN A 69 -1.55 -3.13 10.52
C ASN A 69 -0.70 -3.25 9.24
N SER A 70 -0.84 -4.32 8.46
CA SER A 70 -0.09 -4.45 7.20
C SER A 70 -0.57 -3.44 6.15
N ALA A 71 -1.87 -3.16 6.06
CA ALA A 71 -2.41 -2.13 5.16
C ALA A 71 -1.83 -0.74 5.47
N TYR A 72 -1.84 -0.34 6.75
CA TYR A 72 -1.21 0.91 7.18
C TYR A 72 0.31 0.89 7.00
N GLY A 73 0.97 -0.20 7.37
CA GLY A 73 2.42 -0.38 7.26
C GLY A 73 2.91 -0.22 5.82
N PHE A 74 2.27 -0.90 4.86
CA PHE A 74 2.64 -0.77 3.44
C PHE A 74 2.39 0.62 2.89
N THR A 75 1.33 1.31 3.33
CA THR A 75 1.08 2.70 2.94
C THR A 75 2.24 3.61 3.36
N VAL A 76 2.73 3.47 4.59
CA VAL A 76 3.88 4.24 5.09
C VAL A 76 5.16 3.83 4.35
N LEU A 77 5.40 2.54 4.18
CA LEU A 77 6.60 2.04 3.50
C LEU A 77 6.68 2.46 2.03
N LEU A 78 5.54 2.57 1.34
CA LEU A 78 5.46 3.10 -0.03
C LEU A 78 5.95 4.55 -0.08
N LEU A 79 5.52 5.40 0.86
CA LEU A 79 5.99 6.79 0.93
C LEU A 79 7.49 6.84 1.22
N ILE A 80 7.96 6.03 2.17
CA ILE A 80 9.38 5.95 2.52
C ILE A 80 10.21 5.51 1.31
N SER A 81 9.75 4.51 0.53
CA SER A 81 10.52 4.00 -0.60
C SER A 81 10.71 5.03 -1.71
N ILE A 82 9.71 5.89 -1.94
CA ILE A 82 9.80 7.03 -2.86
C ILE A 82 10.84 8.03 -2.34
N LEU A 83 10.76 8.42 -1.06
CA LEU A 83 11.69 9.39 -0.47
C LEU A 83 13.13 8.88 -0.49
N VAL A 84 13.35 7.62 -0.12
CA VAL A 84 14.66 6.96 -0.15
C VAL A 84 15.21 6.91 -1.58
N GLY A 85 14.39 6.52 -2.55
CA GLY A 85 14.85 6.44 -3.94
C GLY A 85 15.15 7.80 -4.58
N LEU A 86 14.40 8.85 -4.25
CA LEU A 86 14.70 10.21 -4.70
C LEU A 86 15.93 10.78 -4.00
N GLY A 87 16.12 10.45 -2.72
CA GLY A 87 17.30 10.82 -1.94
C GLY A 87 18.59 10.17 -2.44
N TRP A 88 18.52 9.05 -3.15
CA TRP A 88 19.69 8.33 -3.69
C TRP A 88 20.50 9.15 -4.71
N HIS A 89 19.90 10.19 -5.30
CA HIS A 89 20.56 11.06 -6.29
C HIS A 89 21.29 12.26 -5.66
N TYR A 90 21.16 12.48 -4.35
CA TYR A 90 21.80 13.57 -3.60
C TYR A 90 22.97 13.04 -2.77
#